data_AF-A0A1T5K080-F1
#
_entry.id   AF-A0A1T5K080-F1
#
_cell.length_a   1.000
_cell.length_b   1.000
_cell.length_c   1.000
_cell.angle_alpha   90.00
_cell.angle_beta   90.00
_cell.angle_gamma   90.00
#
_symmetry.space_group_name_H-M   'P 1'
#
loop_
_entity.id
_entity.type
_entity.pdbx_description
1 polymer ?
#
loop_
_entity_poly.entity_id
_entity_poly.type
_entity_poly.pdbx_seq_one_letter_code
_entity_poly.pdbx_strand_id
1 'polypeptide(L)' 'MNILLEIIKPAIAGIVLGILFKKARLPLPAPPVLAGVIGILGVLIGGKLIEFFV' A
#
# COMPACT_ATOMS: atom_id res chain seq x y z
N MET A 1 -8.33 -16.42 -11.92
CA MET A 1 -7.87 -15.09 -11.48
C MET A 1 -9.09 -14.34 -10.96
N ASN A 2 -9.30 -14.27 -9.65
CA ASN A 2 -10.50 -13.67 -9.07
C ASN A 2 -10.14 -12.30 -8.51
N ILE A 3 -10.46 -11.23 -9.24
CA ILE A 3 -10.07 -9.84 -8.95
C ILE A 3 -10.42 -9.42 -7.52
N LEU A 4 -11.52 -9.97 -6.99
CA LEU A 4 -12.00 -9.69 -5.64
C LEU A 4 -11.00 -10.17 -4.57
N LEU A 5 -10.37 -11.32 -4.79
CA LEU A 5 -9.36 -11.85 -3.86
C LEU A 5 -8.05 -11.06 -3.91
N GLU A 6 -7.70 -10.47 -5.05
CA GLU A 6 -6.49 -9.66 -5.21
C GLU A 6 -6.56 -8.34 -4.44
N ILE A 7 -7.77 -7.81 -4.20
CA ILE A 7 -7.98 -6.59 -3.42
C ILE A 7 -8.13 -6.90 -1.93
N ILE A 8 -8.92 -7.93 -1.60
CA ILE A 8 -9.25 -8.25 -0.20
C ILE A 8 -8.03 -8.74 0.58
N LYS A 9 -7.19 -9.60 -0.02
CA LYS A 9 -6.02 -10.18 0.66
C LYS A 9 -5.02 -9.12 1.16
N PRO A 10 -4.51 -8.19 0.32
CA PRO A 10 -3.57 -7.16 0.78
C PRO A 10 -4.22 -6.16 1.73
N ALA A 11 -5.52 -5.87 1.59
CA ALA A 11 -6.24 -5.03 2.56
C ALA A 11 -6.25 -5.67 3.96
N ILE A 12 -6.59 -6.96 4.06
CA ILE A 12 -6.55 -7.71 5.32
C ILE A 12 -5.11 -7.76 5.86
N ALA A 13 -4.12 -8.04 5.01
CA ALA A 13 -2.72 -8.06 5.42
C ALA A 13 -2.28 -6.71 6.00
N GLY A 14 -2.65 -5.60 5.37
CA GLY A 14 -2.34 -4.24 5.85
C GLY A 14 -2.96 -3.94 7.21
N ILE A 15 -4.22 -4.34 7.44
CA ILE A 15 -4.90 -4.20 8.74
C ILE A 15 -4.17 -5.01 9.82
N VAL A 16 -3.87 -6.29 9.53
CA VAL A 16 -3.19 -7.18 10.49
C VAL A 16 -1.80 -6.67 10.83
N LEU A 17 -1.01 -6.25 9.84
CA LEU A 17 0.31 -5.66 10.06
C LEU A 17 0.23 -4.36 10.86
N GLY A 18 -0.72 -3.48 10.56
CA GLY A 18 -0.92 -2.24 11.31
C GLY A 18 -1.21 -2.49 12.79
N ILE A 19 -2.08 -3.46 13.08
CA ILE A 19 -2.40 -3.87 14.46
C ILE A 19 -1.17 -4.48 15.14
N LEU A 20 -0.49 -5.43 14.48
CA LEU A 20 0.64 -6.15 15.05
C LEU A 20 1.81 -5.23 15.37
N PHE A 21 2.18 -4.34 14.44
CA PHE A 21 3.30 -3.42 14.64
C PHE A 21 3.00 -2.39 15.72
N LYS A 22 1.77 -1.85 15.75
CA LYS A 22 1.35 -0.94 16.81
C LYS A 22 1.33 -1.62 18.18
N LYS A 23 0.87 -2.87 18.26
CA LYS A 23 0.87 -3.68 19.49
C LYS A 23 2.30 -4.00 19.96
N ALA A 24 3.19 -4.34 19.04
CA ALA A 24 4.59 -4.62 19.30
C ALA A 24 5.45 -3.35 19.54
N ARG A 25 4.85 -2.15 19.42
CA ARG A 25 5.56 -0.86 19.49
C ARG A 25 6.73 -0.75 18.50
N LEU A 26 6.60 -1.43 17.37
CA LEU A 26 7.56 -1.38 16.27
C LEU A 26 7.25 -0.19 15.36
N PRO A 27 8.27 0.42 14.74
CA PRO A 27 8.04 1.43 13.72
C PRO A 27 7.20 0.84 12.59
N LEU A 28 6.16 1.55 12.16
CA LEU A 28 5.31 1.11 11.06
C LEU A 28 6.14 1.02 9.76
N PRO A 29 6.03 -0.07 8.99
CA PRO A 29 6.77 -0.24 7.74
C PRO A 29 6.19 0.64 6.61
N ALA A 30 4.89 0.98 6.71
CA ALA A 30 4.21 1.84 5.76
C ALA A 30 4.32 3.33 6.18
N PRO A 31 4.25 4.29 5.23
CA PRO A 31 4.30 5.71 5.55
C PRO A 31 3.21 6.10 6.56
N PRO A 32 3.56 6.68 7.71
CA PRO A 32 2.59 7.03 8.75
C PRO A 32 1.86 8.35 8.48
N VAL A 33 2.24 9.07 7.42
CA VAL A 33 1.70 10.40 7.06
C VAL A 33 1.00 10.35 5.71
N LEU A 34 -0.08 11.13 5.57
CA LEU A 34 -0.87 11.21 4.35
C LEU A 34 0.00 11.58 3.13
N ALA A 35 0.94 12.51 3.29
CA ALA A 35 1.86 12.92 2.23
C ALA A 35 2.67 11.74 1.65
N GLY A 36 3.11 10.81 2.50
CA GLY A 36 3.84 9.61 2.05
C GLY A 36 2.95 8.64 1.28
N VAL A 37 1.69 8.49 1.70
CA VAL A 37 0.69 7.68 0.97
C VAL A 37 0.41 8.27 -0.41
N ILE A 38 0.19 9.59 -0.48
CA ILE A 38 -0.01 10.30 -1.75
C ILE A 38 1.22 10.18 -2.65
N GLY A 39 2.43 10.26 -2.09
CA GLY A 39 3.68 10.06 -2.83
C GLY A 39 3.76 8.67 -3.50
N ILE A 40 3.46 7.59 -2.75
CA ILE A 40 3.43 6.23 -3.32
C ILE A 40 2.39 6.11 -4.44
N LEU A 41 1.18 6.66 -4.23
CA LEU A 41 0.14 6.66 -5.27
C LEU A 41 0.62 7.37 -6.53
N GLY A 42 1.31 8.52 -6.39
CA GLY A 42 1.91 9.25 -7.51
C GLY A 42 2.95 8.43 -8.26
N VAL A 43 3.79 7.66 -7.57
CA VAL A 43 4.78 6.75 -8.19
C VAL A 43 4.09 5.65 -9.00
N LEU A 44 3.05 5.02 -8.45
CA LEU A 44 2.30 3.97 -9.15
C LEU A 44 1.57 4.51 -10.38
N ILE A 45 0.95 5.68 -10.26
CA ILE A 45 0.29 6.35 -11.39
C ILE A 45 1.33 6.73 -12.45
N GLY A 46 2.44 7.36 -12.06
CA GLY A 46 3.51 7.74 -12.98
C GLY A 46 4.13 6.55 -13.72
N GLY A 47 4.37 5.44 -13.01
CA GLY A 47 4.84 4.19 -13.61
C GLY A 47 3.85 3.62 -14.62
N LYS A 48 2.55 3.66 -14.32
CA LYS A 48 1.53 3.23 -15.26
C LYS A 48 1.36 4.20 -16.44
N LEU A 49 1.59 5.50 -16.22
CA LEU A 49 1.51 6.49 -17.27
C LEU A 49 2.62 6.30 -18.31
N ILE A 50 3.84 5.95 -17.89
CA ILE A 50 4.95 5.75 -18.84
C ILE A 50 4.77 4.50 -19.72
N GLU A 51 4.04 3.48 -19.26
CA GLU A 51 3.66 2.30 -20.05
C GLU A 51 2.80 2.65 -21.29
N PHE A 52 2.21 3.84 -21.36
CA PHE A 52 1.50 4.29 -22.57
C PHE A 52 2.43 4.91 -23.62
N PHE A 53 3.66 5.28 -23.24
CA PHE A 53 4.62 5.97 -24.11
C PHE A 53 5.84 5.11 -24.48
N VAL A 54 6.03 3.98 -23.79
CA VAL A 54 7.08 2.97 -24.04
C VAL A 54 6.43 1.70 -24.53
#